data_AF-A0A0L0F623-F1
#
_entry.id   AF-A0A0L0F623-F1
#
_cell.length_a   1.000
_cell.length_b   1.000
_cell.length_c   1.000
_cell.angle_alpha   90.00
_cell.angle_beta   90.00
_cell.angle_gamma   90.00
#
_symmetry.space_group_name_H-M   'P 1'
#
loop_
_entity.id
_entity.type
_entity.pdbx_description
1 polymer ?
#
loop_
_entity_poly.entity_id
_entity_poly.type
_entity_poly.pdbx_seq_one_letter_code
_entity_poly.pdbx_strand_id
1 'polypeptide(L)'
;SYSEVAQLERQGCGAEDWASVLVAEKFNARRVRNCEFHGRVRLGVFTGRINTGTSYLPTGVFSTDLSNVTVGNNSLVTRNSHVANCVVGENVCIIGCGELACTGSTTFGQGQELPIAIEV
;
A
#
# COMPACT_ATOMS: atom_id res chain seq x y z
N SER A 1 3.30 -20.76 4.95
CA SER A 1 3.00 -19.70 3.98
C SER A 1 3.93 -19.65 2.74
N TYR A 2 4.38 -20.80 2.20
CA TYR A 2 5.16 -20.79 0.95
C TYR A 2 4.29 -20.48 -0.29
N SER A 3 3.00 -20.80 -0.22
CA SER A 3 2.03 -20.58 -1.30
C SER A 3 1.74 -19.10 -1.58
N GLU A 4 1.81 -18.24 -0.56
CA GLU A 4 1.50 -16.82 -0.67
C GLU A 4 2.63 -16.08 -1.38
N VAL A 5 3.88 -16.30 -0.96
CA VAL A 5 5.07 -15.74 -1.62
C VAL A 5 5.16 -16.21 -3.07
N ALA A 6 5.02 -17.51 -3.33
CA ALA A 6 5.04 -18.04 -4.70
C ALA A 6 3.87 -17.52 -5.57
N GLN A 7 2.76 -17.08 -4.96
CA GLN A 7 1.66 -16.42 -5.66
C GLN A 7 1.95 -14.92 -5.90
N LEU A 8 2.63 -14.25 -4.99
CA LEU A 8 3.10 -12.87 -5.17
C LEU A 8 4.16 -12.80 -6.29
N GLU A 9 5.15 -13.69 -6.27
CA GLU A 9 6.18 -13.78 -7.32
C GLU A 9 5.57 -14.03 -8.71
N ARG A 10 4.62 -14.96 -8.82
CA ARG A 10 3.87 -15.19 -10.07
C ARG A 10 3.04 -14.00 -10.53
N GLN A 11 2.71 -13.08 -9.63
CA GLN A 11 2.00 -11.84 -9.93
C GLN A 11 2.96 -10.68 -10.23
N GLY A 12 4.26 -10.95 -10.37
CA GLY A 12 5.29 -9.94 -10.64
C GLY A 12 5.67 -9.14 -9.41
N CYS A 13 5.43 -9.66 -8.20
CA CYS A 13 5.89 -9.02 -6.97
C CYS A 13 7.26 -9.54 -6.57
N GLY A 14 8.12 -8.64 -6.10
CA GLY A 14 9.44 -8.94 -5.55
C GLY A 14 9.57 -8.40 -4.14
N ALA A 15 10.49 -8.98 -3.37
CA ALA A 15 10.90 -8.44 -2.07
C ALA A 15 12.41 -8.62 -1.91
N GLU A 16 13.08 -7.62 -1.36
CA GLU A 16 14.49 -7.74 -0.95
C GLU A 16 14.66 -8.84 0.11
N ASP A 17 13.75 -8.85 1.09
CA ASP A 17 13.69 -9.85 2.15
C ASP A 17 12.22 -10.14 2.50
N TRP A 18 11.75 -11.33 2.15
CA TRP A 18 10.36 -11.75 2.42
C TRP A 18 10.06 -11.87 3.93
N ALA A 19 11.08 -12.05 4.79
CA ALA A 19 10.87 -12.06 6.24
C ALA A 19 10.50 -10.67 6.79
N SER A 20 10.82 -9.61 6.05
CA SER A 20 10.47 -8.22 6.35
C SER A 20 9.09 -7.81 5.82
N VAL A 21 8.45 -8.68 5.01
CA VAL A 21 7.08 -8.50 4.50
C VAL A 21 6.10 -9.27 5.40
N LEU A 22 5.33 -8.53 6.19
CA LEU A 22 4.34 -9.08 7.10
C LEU A 22 2.94 -8.92 6.54
N VAL A 23 2.20 -10.02 6.47
CA VAL A 23 0.82 -10.04 5.98
C VAL A 23 -0.14 -10.40 7.11
N ALA A 24 -1.37 -9.87 7.05
CA ALA A 24 -2.43 -10.26 7.98
C ALA A 24 -2.88 -11.72 7.77
N GLU A 25 -3.44 -12.37 8.81
CA GLU A 25 -3.84 -13.79 8.78
C GLU A 25 -4.84 -14.14 7.66
N LYS A 26 -5.69 -13.19 7.26
CA LYS A 26 -6.68 -13.34 6.18
C LYS A 26 -6.27 -12.59 4.91
N PHE A 27 -4.97 -12.40 4.72
CA PHE A 27 -4.42 -11.72 3.56
C PHE A 27 -4.78 -12.44 2.26
N ASN A 28 -5.03 -11.67 1.21
CA ASN A 28 -5.35 -12.20 -0.11
C ASN A 28 -4.27 -11.79 -1.10
N ALA A 29 -3.31 -12.68 -1.33
CA ALA A 29 -2.21 -12.44 -2.26
C ALA A 29 -2.67 -12.11 -3.69
N ARG A 30 -3.89 -12.49 -4.10
CA ARG A 30 -4.44 -12.14 -5.43
C ARG A 30 -4.73 -10.64 -5.60
N ARG A 31 -4.79 -9.90 -4.49
CA ARG A 31 -5.00 -8.44 -4.46
C ARG A 31 -3.69 -7.67 -4.48
N VAL A 32 -2.57 -8.34 -4.75
CA VAL A 32 -1.25 -7.72 -4.78
C VAL A 32 -0.52 -8.14 -6.05
N ARG A 33 -0.13 -7.17 -6.89
CA ARG A 33 0.46 -7.44 -8.22
C ARG A 33 1.46 -6.38 -8.65
N ASN A 34 2.53 -6.83 -9.31
CA ASN A 34 3.54 -5.97 -9.92
C ASN A 34 4.08 -4.91 -8.92
N CYS A 35 4.55 -5.38 -7.77
CA CYS A 35 4.99 -4.52 -6.66
C CYS A 35 6.35 -4.98 -6.14
N GLU A 36 7.26 -4.04 -5.91
CA GLU A 36 8.52 -4.32 -5.23
C GLU A 36 8.41 -3.93 -3.74
N PHE A 37 8.87 -4.81 -2.84
CA PHE A 37 8.87 -4.57 -1.40
C PHE A 37 10.30 -4.38 -0.87
N HIS A 38 10.54 -3.25 -0.21
CA HIS A 38 11.82 -2.91 0.39
C HIS A 38 11.69 -2.61 1.88
N GLY A 39 12.62 -3.13 2.67
CA GLY A 39 12.61 -2.96 4.13
C GLY A 39 11.34 -3.53 4.77
N ARG A 40 10.78 -2.81 5.75
CA ARG A 40 9.65 -3.32 6.54
C ARG A 40 8.31 -2.99 5.90
N VAL A 41 7.68 -3.96 5.25
CA VAL A 41 6.36 -3.79 4.65
C VAL A 41 5.31 -4.57 5.43
N ARG A 42 4.18 -3.92 5.77
CA ARG A 42 3.05 -4.58 6.45
C ARG A 42 1.79 -4.42 5.61
N LEU A 43 1.13 -5.52 5.27
CA LEU A 43 -0.08 -5.54 4.44
C LEU A 43 -1.28 -6.07 5.24
N GLY A 44 -2.33 -5.25 5.30
CA GLY A 44 -3.62 -5.62 5.89
C GLY A 44 -4.44 -6.57 5.01
N VAL A 45 -5.70 -6.75 5.41
CA VAL A 45 -6.66 -7.60 4.71
C VAL A 45 -7.32 -6.83 3.56
N PHE A 46 -7.30 -7.41 2.36
CA PHE A 46 -7.87 -6.83 1.14
C PHE A 46 -9.04 -7.69 0.64
N THR A 47 -10.25 -7.43 1.10
CA THR A 47 -11.45 -8.19 0.67
C THR A 47 -12.46 -7.32 -0.05
N GLY A 48 -12.51 -6.03 0.26
CA GLY A 48 -13.54 -5.11 -0.20
C GLY A 48 -13.27 -4.39 -1.52
N ARG A 49 -14.06 -3.34 -1.72
CA ARG A 49 -13.88 -2.31 -2.75
C ARG A 49 -13.92 -0.95 -2.06
N ILE A 50 -13.12 -0.02 -2.54
CA ILE A 50 -13.09 1.36 -2.05
C ILE A 50 -13.68 2.29 -3.11
N ASN A 51 -14.38 3.32 -2.66
CA ASN A 51 -14.89 4.37 -3.54
C ASN A 51 -13.78 5.40 -3.78
N THR A 52 -13.39 5.58 -5.03
CA THR A 52 -12.37 6.58 -5.44
C THR A 52 -12.97 7.94 -5.78
N GLY A 53 -14.24 8.16 -5.44
CA GLY A 53 -15.07 9.30 -5.88
C GLY A 53 -15.65 9.11 -7.28
N THR A 54 -14.92 8.43 -8.17
CA THR A 54 -15.31 8.19 -9.57
C THR A 54 -15.75 6.76 -9.85
N SER A 55 -15.29 5.78 -9.07
CA SER A 55 -15.58 4.35 -9.28
C SER A 55 -15.29 3.52 -8.04
N TYR A 56 -15.85 2.31 -8.01
CA TYR A 56 -15.52 1.31 -6.99
C TYR A 56 -14.39 0.41 -7.47
N LEU A 57 -13.20 0.63 -6.92
CA LEU A 57 -12.02 -0.18 -7.23
C LEU A 57 -11.80 -1.25 -6.17
N PRO A 58 -11.27 -2.43 -6.54
CA PRO A 58 -10.90 -3.44 -5.57
C PRO A 58 -9.79 -2.93 -4.65
N THR A 59 -9.89 -3.21 -3.35
CA THR A 59 -8.82 -2.91 -2.39
C THR A 59 -7.62 -3.82 -2.64
N GLY A 60 -6.40 -3.33 -2.41
CA GLY A 60 -5.18 -4.05 -2.70
C GLY A 60 -4.02 -3.12 -3.08
N VAL A 61 -2.88 -3.73 -3.43
CA VAL A 61 -1.67 -3.00 -3.86
C VAL A 61 -1.33 -3.43 -5.29
N PHE A 62 -1.27 -2.49 -6.23
CA PHE A 62 -1.08 -2.82 -7.64
C PHE A 62 -0.16 -1.83 -8.36
N SER A 63 0.92 -2.32 -8.99
CA SER A 63 1.85 -1.48 -9.74
C SER A 63 2.41 -0.35 -8.87
N THR A 64 3.09 -0.71 -7.78
CA THR A 64 3.67 0.24 -6.83
C THR A 64 4.79 -0.39 -6.02
N ASP A 65 5.88 0.35 -5.86
CA ASP A 65 7.00 -0.03 -5.01
C ASP A 65 6.81 0.53 -3.60
N LEU A 66 6.97 -0.32 -2.59
CA LEU A 66 6.74 0.02 -1.18
C LEU A 66 8.04 -0.11 -0.39
N SER A 67 8.41 0.96 0.33
CA SER A 67 9.62 1.00 1.16
C SER A 67 9.30 1.41 2.60
N ASN A 68 9.44 0.51 3.58
CA ASN A 68 9.12 0.82 4.99
C ASN A 68 7.67 1.33 5.20
N VAL A 69 6.70 0.71 4.54
CA VAL A 69 5.29 1.14 4.55
C VAL A 69 4.41 0.17 5.32
N THR A 70 3.41 0.70 6.03
CA THR A 70 2.29 -0.09 6.56
C THR A 70 1.02 0.27 5.81
N VAL A 71 0.34 -0.73 5.24
CA VAL A 71 -0.94 -0.58 4.54
C VAL A 71 -2.05 -1.21 5.38
N GLY A 72 -2.99 -0.37 5.81
CA GLY A 72 -4.17 -0.78 6.57
C GLY A 72 -5.17 -1.62 5.79
N ASN A 73 -6.17 -2.12 6.51
CA ASN A 73 -7.21 -2.99 5.96
C ASN A 73 -8.06 -2.25 4.92
N ASN A 74 -8.46 -2.97 3.87
CA ASN A 74 -9.34 -2.48 2.80
C ASN A 74 -8.86 -1.15 2.15
N SER A 75 -7.56 -0.92 2.14
CA SER A 75 -6.96 0.22 1.44
C SER A 75 -6.58 -0.15 0.01
N LEU A 76 -6.49 0.86 -0.85
CA LEU A 76 -6.08 0.74 -2.25
C LEU A 76 -4.84 1.58 -2.49
N VAL A 77 -3.75 0.94 -2.90
CA VAL A 77 -2.52 1.63 -3.32
C VAL A 77 -2.23 1.18 -4.74
N THR A 78 -2.41 2.06 -5.73
CA THR A 78 -2.20 1.66 -7.12
C THR A 78 -1.66 2.74 -8.04
N ARG A 79 -0.90 2.33 -9.05
CA ARG A 79 -0.31 3.21 -10.08
C ARG A 79 0.57 4.30 -9.48
N ASN A 80 1.28 3.98 -8.41
CA ASN A 80 2.27 4.88 -7.84
C ASN A 80 3.66 4.41 -8.23
N SER A 81 4.60 5.31 -8.50
CA SER A 81 5.97 4.87 -8.77
C SER A 81 6.68 4.45 -7.49
N HIS A 82 6.56 5.20 -6.39
CA HIS A 82 7.20 4.83 -5.13
C HIS A 82 6.40 5.34 -3.92
N VAL A 83 6.24 4.50 -2.89
CA VAL A 83 5.63 4.89 -1.62
C VAL A 83 6.56 4.47 -0.49
N ALA A 84 6.99 5.43 0.33
CA ALA A 84 8.03 5.20 1.33
C ALA A 84 7.75 5.87 2.67
N ASN A 85 8.19 5.20 3.74
CA ASN A 85 8.25 5.74 5.11
C ASN A 85 6.90 6.26 5.64
N CYS A 86 5.79 5.64 5.22
CA CYS A 86 4.45 6.10 5.55
C CYS A 86 3.56 5.00 6.14
N VAL A 87 2.53 5.44 6.85
CA VAL A 87 1.47 4.56 7.35
C VAL A 87 0.17 4.95 6.67
N VAL A 88 -0.30 4.07 5.79
CA VAL A 88 -1.59 4.17 5.12
C VAL A 88 -2.63 3.56 6.05
N GLY A 89 -3.58 4.39 6.49
CA GLY A 89 -4.67 3.95 7.37
C GLY A 89 -5.59 2.92 6.72
N GLU A 90 -6.64 2.53 7.44
CA GLU A 90 -7.69 1.66 6.91
C GLU A 90 -8.65 2.42 5.98
N ASN A 91 -9.16 1.75 4.95
CA ASN A 91 -10.09 2.34 3.97
C ASN A 91 -9.53 3.61 3.29
N VAL A 92 -8.22 3.65 3.02
CA VAL A 92 -7.56 4.77 2.34
C VAL A 92 -7.25 4.38 0.88
N CYS A 93 -7.41 5.32 -0.06
CA CYS A 93 -6.99 5.12 -1.45
C CYS A 93 -5.86 6.09 -1.84
N ILE A 94 -4.79 5.56 -2.42
CA ILE A 94 -3.65 6.29 -2.98
C ILE A 94 -3.50 5.83 -4.42
N ILE A 95 -3.75 6.74 -5.37
CA ILE A 95 -3.84 6.40 -6.79
C ILE A 95 -3.08 7.45 -7.61
N GLY A 96 -2.11 7.01 -8.42
CA GLY A 96 -1.47 7.90 -9.38
C GLY A 96 -0.50 8.92 -8.76
N CYS A 97 -0.01 8.67 -7.55
CA CYS A 97 1.05 9.47 -6.95
C CYS A 97 2.39 9.05 -7.58
N GLY A 98 3.17 9.98 -8.12
CA GLY A 98 4.54 9.65 -8.56
C GLY A 98 5.33 9.08 -7.39
N GLU A 99 5.73 9.95 -6.47
CA GLU A 99 6.41 9.54 -5.25
C GLU A 99 5.63 10.03 -4.04
N LEU A 100 5.36 9.12 -3.10
CA LEU A 100 4.79 9.43 -1.81
C LEU A 100 5.78 9.01 -0.73
N ALA A 101 6.69 9.91 -0.39
CA ALA A 101 7.60 9.73 0.73
C ALA A 101 7.16 10.63 1.90
N CYS A 102 6.95 10.05 3.07
CA CYS A 102 6.69 10.83 4.28
C CYS A 102 8.00 11.01 5.06
N THR A 103 8.47 12.26 5.18
CA THR A 103 9.61 12.64 6.03
C THR A 103 9.11 12.98 7.43
N GLY A 104 8.66 11.97 8.18
CA GLY A 104 8.15 12.11 9.55
C GLY A 104 6.91 11.27 9.82
N SER A 105 6.55 11.11 11.10
CA SER A 105 5.41 10.30 11.55
C SER A 105 4.08 10.96 11.22
N THR A 106 3.64 10.89 9.96
CA THR A 106 2.31 11.34 9.53
C THR A 106 1.45 10.15 9.17
N THR A 107 0.27 10.09 9.80
CA THR A 107 -0.78 9.10 9.51
C THR A 107 -1.69 9.71 8.46
N PHE A 108 -1.66 9.20 7.23
CA PHE A 108 -2.66 9.59 6.23
C PHE A 108 -3.90 8.70 6.42
N GLY A 109 -4.94 9.27 7.03
CA GLY A 109 -6.24 8.66 7.29
C GLY A 109 -7.35 9.69 7.04
N GLN A 110 -8.35 9.27 6.26
CA GLN A 110 -9.48 10.01 5.69
C GLN A 110 -9.80 11.44 6.19
N GLY A 111 -9.78 12.40 5.26
CA GLY A 111 -10.65 13.58 5.29
C GLY A 111 -10.07 14.88 5.85
N GLN A 112 -8.79 14.93 6.23
CA GLN A 112 -8.19 16.18 6.69
C GLN A 112 -7.43 16.86 5.54
N GLU A 113 -7.96 17.99 5.06
CA GLU A 113 -7.17 18.98 4.32
C GLU A 113 -6.01 19.41 5.22
N LEU A 114 -4.78 19.07 4.85
CA LEU A 114 -3.62 19.65 5.51
C LEU A 114 -3.56 21.13 5.11
N PRO A 115 -3.57 22.08 6.07
CA PRO A 115 -3.33 23.47 5.73
C PRO A 115 -1.93 23.58 5.14
N ILE A 116 -1.88 24.05 3.90
CA ILE A 116 -0.64 24.43 3.22
C ILE A 116 0.08 25.42 4.12
N ALA A 117 1.25 25.03 4.63
CA ALA A 117 2.13 25.96 5.30
C ALA A 117 2.58 26.97 4.24
N ILE A 118 1.96 28.15 4.26
CA ILE A 118 2.52 29.34 3.62
C ILE A 118 3.78 29.66 4.42
N GLU A 119 4.95 29.48 3.79
CA GLU A 119 6.16 30.15 4.26
C GLU A 119 5.94 31.65 4.04
N VAL A 120 6.00 32.40 5.13
CA VAL A 120 5.90 33.87 5.16
C VAL A 120 7.27 34.49 4.95
#